data_AF-A0A1H4KYR4-F1
#
_entry.id   AF-A0A1H4KYR4-F1
#
_cell.length_a   1.000
_cell.length_b   1.000
_cell.length_c   1.000
_cell.angle_alpha   90.00
_cell.angle_beta   90.00
_cell.angle_gamma   90.00
#
_symmetry.space_group_name_H-M   'P 1'
#
loop_
_entity.id
_entity.type
_entity.pdbx_description
1 polymer ?
#
loop_
_entity_poly.entity_id
_entity_poly.type
_entity_poly.pdbx_seq_one_letter_code
_entity_poly.pdbx_strand_id
1 'polypeptide(L)'
;MAGLKAGAIDGRLTNGTGDTVNMQPTTDGPREKRTRTSALDRILQILDFLQQSDRPATAYEIARAVGAPASTIYGLVEDMVGKEILDRQDNGALWFGPRFYHYGLTYARRLDLLSAANQEMLDLALASRETVQICGRDGDQMVVLAMVDGPDHFQVSSRVGSRTPLNWSASGRLLIGHLPEDERQAVLSAAIRPSPTGNAETDVAALSQAARRAYEEGLSIQAGESDFSVACIAAPIIDGEGACRATISIVVPDHKVDQDEPDLKDLVQKSARRIEARLGWRRR
;
A
#
# COMPACT_ATOMS: atom_id res chain seq x y z
N MET A 1 97.05 64.38 25.96
CA MET A 1 97.18 62.94 25.69
C MET A 1 95.83 62.30 26.02
N ALA A 2 95.34 61.45 25.12
CA ALA A 2 94.23 60.51 25.27
C ALA A 2 92.78 61.04 25.31
N GLY A 3 92.00 60.58 24.31
CA GLY A 3 90.77 59.83 24.54
C GLY A 3 89.45 60.59 24.37
N LEU A 4 88.77 60.40 23.23
CA LEU A 4 87.33 60.67 23.09
C LEU A 4 86.62 59.58 22.27
N LYS A 5 85.39 59.34 22.71
CA LYS A 5 84.37 58.33 22.34
C LYS A 5 83.67 58.57 20.99
N ALA A 6 82.75 57.64 20.72
CA ALA A 6 81.52 57.67 19.89
C ALA A 6 81.66 56.85 18.59
N GLY A 7 80.65 56.13 18.10
CA GLY A 7 79.28 55.89 18.53
C GLY A 7 78.56 55.03 17.49
N ALA A 8 77.40 54.51 17.88
CA ALA A 8 76.17 54.27 17.10
C ALA A 8 76.16 53.46 15.78
N ILE A 9 75.14 52.58 15.74
CA ILE A 9 74.21 52.18 14.65
C ILE A 9 74.57 51.12 13.60
N ASP A 10 73.49 50.38 13.29
CA ASP A 10 73.18 49.55 12.11
C ASP A 10 73.49 48.04 12.26
N GLY A 11 72.63 47.08 11.92
CA GLY A 11 71.31 47.05 11.28
C GLY A 11 71.04 45.56 10.98
N ARG A 12 69.86 45.02 11.32
CA ARG A 12 68.65 44.92 10.47
C ARG A 12 68.53 43.60 9.66
N LEU A 13 67.38 42.93 9.91
CA LEU A 13 66.51 42.19 8.97
C LEU A 13 66.99 40.77 8.57
N THR A 14 66.21 39.69 8.71
CA THR A 14 64.85 39.49 8.18
C THR A 14 64.09 38.37 8.91
N ASN A 15 62.76 38.46 8.79
CA ASN A 15 61.69 37.62 9.34
C ASN A 15 61.71 36.17 8.79
N GLY A 16 61.08 35.16 9.40
CA GLY A 16 59.99 35.25 10.36
C GLY A 16 59.78 33.98 11.21
N THR A 17 59.35 34.25 12.44
CA THR A 17 58.22 33.59 13.13
C THR A 17 57.38 32.73 12.20
N GLY A 18 57.19 31.44 12.44
CA GLY A 18 56.84 30.83 13.71
C GLY A 18 55.44 30.24 13.51
N ASP A 19 55.27 28.96 13.80
CA ASP A 19 54.11 28.50 14.56
C ASP A 19 54.22 27.01 14.85
N THR A 20 53.83 26.69 16.08
CA THR A 20 53.94 25.44 16.79
C THR A 20 53.07 24.35 16.15
N VAL A 21 53.66 23.16 15.97
CA VAL A 21 52.95 21.98 15.49
C VAL A 21 52.01 21.48 16.59
N ASN A 22 50.70 21.73 16.43
CA ASN A 22 49.66 21.13 17.25
C ASN A 22 49.08 19.92 16.50
N MET A 23 49.44 18.70 16.91
CA MET A 23 48.81 17.47 16.41
C MET A 23 47.45 17.30 17.08
N GLN A 24 46.38 17.58 16.33
CA GLN A 24 45.05 17.06 16.64
C GLN A 24 44.83 15.74 15.86
N PRO A 25 44.25 14.70 16.47
CA PRO A 25 43.92 13.47 15.75
C PRO A 25 42.74 13.75 14.82
N THR A 26 42.95 13.54 13.52
CA THR A 26 41.88 13.50 12.52
C THR A 26 41.01 12.27 12.76
N THR A 27 39.88 12.46 13.43
CA THR A 27 38.80 11.48 13.45
C THR A 27 38.03 11.58 12.14
N ASP A 28 38.46 10.80 11.14
CA ASP A 28 37.70 10.57 9.91
C ASP A 28 36.49 9.69 10.30
N GLY A 29 35.39 10.33 10.68
CA GLY A 29 34.13 9.66 10.94
C GLY A 29 33.60 8.99 9.66
N PRO A 30 32.82 7.89 9.75
CA PRO A 30 32.28 7.24 8.57
C PRO A 30 31.48 8.24 7.75
N ARG A 31 31.93 8.53 6.52
CA ARG A 31 31.15 9.31 5.56
C ARG A 31 29.86 8.53 5.27
N GLU A 32 28.78 9.00 5.87
CA GLU A 32 27.43 8.55 5.61
C GLU A 32 27.21 8.61 4.09
N LYS A 33 27.07 7.44 3.45
CA LYS A 33 26.78 7.36 2.02
C LYS A 33 25.43 8.07 1.83
N ARG A 34 25.45 9.31 1.35
CA ARG A 34 24.25 9.95 0.79
C ARG A 34 23.76 9.05 -0.34
N THR A 35 22.80 8.19 -0.06
CA THR A 35 22.15 7.32 -1.03
C THR A 35 21.45 8.25 -2.01
N ARG A 36 22.08 8.54 -3.16
CA ARG A 36 21.41 9.24 -4.25
C ARG A 36 20.20 8.40 -4.64
N THR A 37 19.00 8.93 -4.44
CA THR A 37 17.75 8.28 -4.90
C THR A 37 17.93 7.92 -6.37
N SER A 38 17.80 6.63 -6.69
CA SER A 38 18.05 6.13 -8.04
C SER A 38 16.92 6.55 -8.98
N ALA A 39 17.16 6.50 -10.29
CA ALA A 39 16.11 6.74 -11.27
C ALA A 39 14.94 5.75 -11.12
N LEU A 40 15.23 4.50 -10.71
CA LEU A 40 14.21 3.50 -10.42
C LEU A 40 13.33 3.91 -9.23
N ASP A 41 13.94 4.36 -8.13
CA ASP A 41 13.18 4.83 -6.96
C ASP A 41 12.26 6.01 -7.34
N ARG A 42 12.74 6.92 -8.19
CA ARG A 42 11.93 8.03 -8.68
C ARG A 42 10.77 7.57 -9.54
N ILE A 43 10.99 6.60 -10.42
CA ILE A 43 9.91 6.00 -11.23
C ILE A 43 8.86 5.39 -10.31
N LEU A 44 9.24 4.60 -9.31
CA LEU A 44 8.30 4.00 -8.35
C LEU A 44 7.51 5.08 -7.60
N GLN A 45 8.16 6.12 -7.10
CA GLN A 45 7.49 7.23 -6.43
C GLN A 45 6.46 7.96 -7.31
N ILE A 46 6.75 8.13 -8.60
CA ILE A 46 5.80 8.72 -9.56
C ILE A 46 4.57 7.82 -9.70
N LEU A 47 4.79 6.51 -9.88
CA LEU A 47 3.71 5.53 -10.03
C LEU A 47 2.84 5.45 -8.77
N ASP A 48 3.47 5.39 -7.59
CA ASP A 48 2.78 5.35 -6.30
C ASP A 48 1.92 6.59 -6.08
N PHE A 49 2.44 7.78 -6.43
CA PHE A 49 1.67 9.03 -6.33
C PHE A 49 0.44 9.02 -7.24
N LEU A 50 0.59 8.59 -8.50
CA LEU A 50 -0.55 8.48 -9.42
C LEU A 50 -1.56 7.44 -8.92
N GLN A 51 -1.11 6.30 -8.42
CA GLN A 51 -1.98 5.27 -7.84
C GLN A 51 -2.75 5.79 -6.63
N GLN A 52 -2.07 6.45 -5.69
CA GLN A 52 -2.67 6.95 -4.44
C GLN A 52 -3.63 8.12 -4.67
N SER A 53 -3.33 8.98 -5.64
CA SER A 53 -4.19 10.12 -5.97
C SER A 53 -5.42 9.75 -6.80
N ASP A 54 -5.42 8.57 -7.41
CA ASP A 54 -6.49 8.03 -8.25
C ASP A 54 -7.03 9.01 -9.31
N ARG A 55 -6.12 9.85 -9.86
CA ARG A 55 -6.45 10.83 -10.89
C ARG A 55 -5.23 11.20 -11.75
N PRO A 56 -5.45 11.59 -13.02
CA PRO A 56 -4.39 12.19 -13.83
C PRO A 56 -3.76 13.41 -13.14
N ALA A 57 -2.45 13.55 -13.29
CA ALA A 57 -1.69 14.65 -12.70
C ALA A 57 -0.65 15.21 -13.66
N THR A 58 -0.39 16.52 -13.55
CA THR A 58 0.67 17.18 -14.34
C THR A 58 2.06 16.81 -13.81
N ALA A 59 3.08 16.88 -14.66
CA ALA A 59 4.46 16.66 -14.25
C ALA A 59 4.92 17.61 -13.11
N TYR A 60 4.34 18.81 -13.04
CA TYR A 60 4.58 19.75 -11.95
C TYR A 60 4.01 19.25 -10.62
N GLU A 61 2.76 18.77 -10.60
CA GLU A 61 2.15 18.17 -9.40
C GLU A 61 2.92 16.94 -8.93
N ILE A 62 3.35 16.09 -9.86
CA ILE A 62 4.17 14.91 -9.58
C ILE A 62 5.50 15.33 -8.94
N ALA A 63 6.21 16.31 -9.52
CA ALA A 63 7.49 16.77 -8.97
C ALA A 63 7.36 17.37 -7.56
N ARG A 64 6.28 18.13 -7.34
CA ARG A 64 5.89 18.67 -6.03
C ARG A 64 5.64 17.56 -5.01
N ALA A 65 4.92 16.50 -5.37
CA ALA A 65 4.56 15.41 -4.47
C ALA A 65 5.75 14.50 -4.14
N VAL A 66 6.58 14.19 -5.14
CA VAL A 66 7.76 13.32 -5.01
C VAL A 66 8.95 14.04 -4.33
N GLY A 67 8.91 15.38 -4.24
CA GLY A 67 9.97 16.18 -3.61
C GLY A 67 11.28 16.15 -4.41
N ALA A 68 11.20 16.12 -5.74
CA ALA A 68 12.35 16.03 -6.64
C ALA A 68 12.45 17.26 -7.58
N PRO A 69 13.66 17.62 -8.06
CA PRO A 69 13.81 18.70 -9.01
C PRO A 69 12.98 18.47 -10.27
N ALA A 70 12.27 19.51 -10.72
CA ALA A 70 11.36 19.40 -11.85
C ALA A 70 12.07 18.88 -13.12
N SER A 71 13.31 19.33 -13.38
CA SER A 71 14.12 18.86 -14.52
C SER A 71 14.35 17.34 -14.52
N THR A 72 14.48 16.71 -13.35
CA THR A 72 14.63 15.25 -13.23
C THR A 72 13.32 14.54 -13.53
N ILE A 73 12.21 15.05 -12.99
CA ILE A 73 10.89 14.44 -13.17
C ILE A 73 10.42 14.58 -14.62
N TYR A 74 10.62 15.75 -15.25
CA TYR A 74 10.30 15.93 -16.66
C TYR A 74 11.04 14.93 -17.55
N GLY A 75 12.36 14.75 -17.34
CA GLY A 75 13.13 13.76 -18.10
C GLY A 75 12.62 12.33 -17.91
N LEU A 76 12.32 11.93 -16.67
CA LEU A 76 11.77 10.61 -16.38
C LEU A 76 10.37 10.41 -16.96
N VAL A 77 9.52 11.43 -16.89
CA VAL A 77 8.16 11.39 -17.45
C VAL A 77 8.22 11.19 -18.96
N GLU A 78 9.04 11.96 -19.68
CA GLU A 78 9.19 11.78 -21.13
C GLU A 78 9.68 10.37 -21.47
N ASP A 79 10.65 9.86 -20.70
CA ASP A 79 11.15 8.49 -20.83
C ASP A 79 10.08 7.43 -20.54
N MET A 80 9.16 7.68 -19.62
CA MET A 80 8.06 6.78 -19.25
C MET A 80 6.94 6.82 -20.28
N VAL A 81 6.60 8.00 -20.82
CA VAL A 81 5.63 8.17 -21.90
C VAL A 81 6.14 7.48 -23.17
N GLY A 82 7.40 7.72 -23.55
CA GLY A 82 8.02 7.05 -24.71
C GLY A 82 8.15 5.52 -24.56
N LYS A 83 8.04 4.98 -23.34
CA LYS A 83 8.02 3.54 -23.04
C LYS A 83 6.62 3.00 -22.76
N GLU A 84 5.57 3.81 -22.98
CA GLU A 84 4.15 3.50 -22.76
C GLU A 84 3.79 3.13 -21.31
N ILE A 85 4.67 3.49 -20.37
CA ILE A 85 4.45 3.31 -18.92
C ILE A 85 3.46 4.36 -18.42
N LEU A 86 3.56 5.59 -18.95
CA LEU A 86 2.57 6.65 -18.77
C LEU A 86 1.94 6.99 -20.10
N ASP A 87 0.73 7.52 -20.06
CA ASP A 87 0.07 8.17 -21.18
C ASP A 87 -0.15 9.65 -20.87
N ARG A 88 -0.06 10.50 -21.88
CA ARG A 88 -0.22 11.95 -21.77
C ARG A 88 -1.52 12.36 -22.45
N GLN A 89 -2.46 12.83 -21.65
CA GLN A 89 -3.75 13.34 -22.13
C GLN A 89 -3.58 14.68 -22.85
N ASP A 90 -4.61 15.09 -23.61
CA ASP A 90 -4.61 16.35 -24.39
C ASP A 90 -4.34 17.60 -23.54
N ASN A 91 -4.75 17.57 -22.26
CA ASN A 91 -4.52 18.66 -21.30
C ASN A 91 -3.11 18.62 -20.66
N GLY A 92 -2.24 17.69 -21.08
CA GLY A 92 -0.89 17.50 -20.56
C GLY A 92 -0.80 16.71 -19.25
N ALA A 93 -1.92 16.27 -18.68
CA ALA A 93 -1.94 15.40 -17.51
C ALA A 93 -1.46 13.99 -17.87
N LEU A 94 -0.85 13.33 -16.89
CA LEU A 94 -0.23 12.02 -17.04
C LEU A 94 -1.04 10.99 -16.26
N TRP A 95 -1.23 9.83 -16.87
CA TRP A 95 -1.85 8.67 -16.23
C TRP A 95 -1.12 7.39 -16.60
N PHE A 96 -1.52 6.25 -16.01
CA PHE A 96 -0.95 4.96 -16.37
C PHE A 96 -1.18 4.63 -17.84
N GLY A 97 -0.11 4.27 -18.55
CA GLY A 97 -0.15 3.89 -19.95
C GLY A 97 -0.53 2.42 -20.19
N PRO A 98 -0.72 2.04 -21.46
CA PRO A 98 -1.21 0.70 -21.84
C PRO A 98 -0.27 -0.44 -21.45
N ARG A 99 1.03 -0.14 -21.22
CA ARG A 99 1.98 -1.15 -20.75
C ARG A 99 1.61 -1.74 -19.39
N PHE A 100 1.01 -0.94 -18.50
CA PHE A 100 0.49 -1.43 -17.22
C PHE A 100 -0.68 -2.40 -17.39
N TYR A 101 -1.55 -2.19 -18.37
CA TYR A 101 -2.63 -3.13 -18.68
C TYR A 101 -2.07 -4.51 -19.06
N HIS A 102 -1.02 -4.56 -19.89
CA HIS A 102 -0.37 -5.81 -20.27
C HIS A 102 0.33 -6.52 -19.11
N TYR A 103 1.02 -5.77 -18.23
CA TYR A 103 1.62 -6.33 -17.02
C TYR A 103 0.56 -6.83 -16.04
N GLY A 104 -0.49 -6.04 -15.81
CA GLY A 104 -1.62 -6.39 -14.97
C GLY A 104 -2.30 -7.67 -15.45
N LEU A 105 -2.63 -7.79 -16.74
CA LEU A 105 -3.19 -9.01 -17.30
C LEU A 105 -2.25 -10.21 -17.19
N THR A 106 -0.94 -10.01 -17.37
CA THR A 106 0.04 -11.10 -17.28
C THR A 106 0.20 -11.59 -15.85
N TYR A 107 0.18 -10.68 -14.88
CA TYR A 107 0.17 -10.99 -13.46
C TYR A 107 -1.16 -11.66 -13.04
N ALA A 108 -2.30 -11.10 -13.45
CA ALA A 108 -3.63 -11.64 -13.20
C ALA A 108 -3.82 -13.04 -13.79
N ARG A 109 -3.24 -13.34 -14.97
CA ARG A 109 -3.26 -14.69 -15.57
C ARG A 109 -2.50 -15.74 -14.77
N ARG A 110 -1.55 -15.35 -13.91
CA ARG A 110 -0.88 -16.26 -12.97
C ARG A 110 -1.65 -16.43 -11.67
N LEU A 111 -2.62 -15.56 -11.41
CA LEU A 111 -3.55 -15.70 -10.30
C LEU A 111 -4.70 -16.59 -10.77
N ASP A 112 -4.51 -17.92 -10.72
CA ASP A 112 -5.59 -18.90 -10.94
C ASP A 112 -6.85 -18.51 -10.14
N LEU A 113 -6.64 -17.95 -8.95
CA LEU A 113 -7.68 -17.44 -8.06
C LEU A 113 -8.58 -16.37 -8.70
N LEU A 114 -8.02 -15.33 -9.33
CA LEU A 114 -8.85 -14.25 -9.90
C LEU A 114 -9.64 -14.73 -11.11
N SER A 115 -9.02 -15.59 -11.93
CA SER A 115 -9.70 -16.24 -13.04
C SER A 115 -10.87 -17.12 -12.57
N ALA A 116 -10.63 -17.94 -11.53
CA ALA A 116 -11.65 -18.80 -10.93
C ALA A 116 -12.76 -18.01 -10.20
N ALA A 117 -12.41 -16.86 -9.63
CA ALA A 117 -13.32 -15.98 -8.91
C ALA A 117 -14.24 -15.19 -9.84
N ASN A 118 -13.78 -14.81 -11.04
CA ASN A 118 -14.50 -13.89 -11.92
C ASN A 118 -15.97 -14.31 -12.18
N GLN A 119 -16.22 -15.58 -12.50
CA GLN A 119 -17.58 -16.05 -12.71
C GLN A 119 -18.39 -16.08 -11.40
N GLU A 120 -17.80 -16.50 -10.27
CA GLU A 120 -18.52 -16.45 -8.98
C GLU A 120 -18.84 -15.03 -8.56
N MET A 121 -17.99 -14.04 -8.87
CA MET A 121 -18.26 -12.65 -8.55
C MET A 121 -19.47 -12.13 -9.32
N LEU A 122 -19.57 -12.44 -10.62
CA LEU A 122 -20.73 -12.08 -11.44
C LEU A 122 -22.01 -12.73 -10.91
N ASP A 123 -21.96 -14.03 -10.63
CA ASP A 123 -23.12 -14.77 -10.12
C ASP A 123 -23.55 -14.26 -8.74
N LEU A 124 -22.59 -13.96 -7.86
CA LEU A 124 -22.85 -13.41 -6.53
C LEU A 124 -23.42 -12.01 -6.61
N ALA A 125 -22.86 -11.12 -7.46
CA ALA A 125 -23.37 -9.76 -7.63
C ALA A 125 -24.80 -9.74 -8.18
N LEU A 126 -25.15 -10.68 -9.06
CA LEU A 126 -26.53 -10.83 -9.54
C LEU A 126 -27.47 -11.35 -8.45
N ALA A 127 -27.02 -12.31 -7.64
CA ALA A 127 -27.82 -12.92 -6.58
C ALA A 127 -28.02 -12.01 -5.37
N SER A 128 -26.97 -11.30 -4.93
CA SER A 128 -27.02 -10.34 -3.83
C SER A 128 -27.61 -9.01 -4.26
N ARG A 129 -27.50 -8.68 -5.55
CA ARG A 129 -27.77 -7.38 -6.17
C ARG A 129 -26.79 -6.27 -5.80
N GLU A 130 -25.70 -6.61 -5.13
CA GLU A 130 -24.79 -5.68 -4.48
C GLU A 130 -23.37 -5.80 -5.05
N THR A 131 -22.52 -4.81 -4.78
CA THR A 131 -21.12 -4.83 -5.22
C THR A 131 -20.34 -5.95 -4.54
N VAL A 132 -19.61 -6.73 -5.33
CA VAL A 132 -18.78 -7.85 -4.89
C VAL A 132 -17.31 -7.52 -5.12
N GLN A 133 -16.47 -7.86 -4.14
CA GLN A 133 -15.03 -7.63 -4.18
C GLN A 133 -14.25 -8.90 -3.89
N ILE A 134 -13.10 -9.05 -4.55
CA ILE A 134 -12.04 -9.95 -4.12
C ILE A 134 -10.94 -9.11 -3.49
N CYS A 135 -10.59 -9.42 -2.25
CA CYS A 135 -9.55 -8.70 -1.53
C CYS A 135 -8.36 -9.62 -1.21
N GLY A 136 -7.16 -9.06 -1.26
CA GLY A 136 -5.92 -9.69 -0.85
C GLY A 136 -5.24 -8.92 0.28
N ARG A 137 -4.15 -9.49 0.80
CA ARG A 137 -3.28 -8.81 1.76
C ARG A 137 -2.00 -8.37 1.08
N ASP A 138 -1.63 -7.11 1.30
CA ASP A 138 -0.32 -6.58 0.95
C ASP A 138 0.29 -5.90 2.17
N GLY A 139 1.25 -6.58 2.81
CA GLY A 139 1.84 -6.14 4.07
C GLY A 139 0.79 -6.00 5.17
N ASP A 140 0.62 -4.77 5.65
CA ASP A 140 -0.27 -4.37 6.74
C ASP A 140 -1.63 -3.81 6.23
N GLN A 141 -1.88 -3.90 4.92
CA GLN A 141 -3.11 -3.42 4.27
C GLN A 141 -3.89 -4.56 3.63
N MET A 142 -5.21 -4.41 3.59
CA MET A 142 -6.10 -5.08 2.66
C MET A 142 -6.10 -4.31 1.33
N VAL A 143 -6.12 -5.03 0.21
CA VAL A 143 -6.16 -4.46 -1.14
C VAL A 143 -7.28 -5.09 -1.95
N VAL A 144 -8.11 -4.27 -2.61
CA VAL A 144 -9.13 -4.76 -3.55
C VAL A 144 -8.45 -5.20 -4.84
N LEU A 145 -8.48 -6.50 -5.14
CA LEU A 145 -7.85 -7.12 -6.31
C LEU A 145 -8.78 -7.14 -7.53
N ALA A 146 -10.07 -7.33 -7.31
CA ALA A 146 -11.10 -7.31 -8.34
C ALA A 146 -12.43 -6.83 -7.74
N MET A 147 -13.28 -6.24 -8.58
CA MET A 147 -14.59 -5.74 -8.18
C MET A 147 -15.60 -5.95 -9.32
N VAL A 148 -16.82 -6.30 -8.97
CA VAL A 148 -17.98 -6.40 -9.86
C VAL A 148 -19.14 -5.65 -9.21
N ASP A 149 -19.72 -4.70 -9.94
CA ASP A 149 -20.85 -3.93 -9.45
C ASP A 149 -22.16 -4.71 -9.61
N GLY A 150 -23.00 -4.62 -8.57
CA GLY A 150 -24.36 -5.13 -8.60
C GLY A 150 -25.31 -4.16 -9.33
N PRO A 151 -26.53 -4.61 -9.66
CA PRO A 151 -27.56 -3.78 -10.27
C PRO A 151 -28.15 -2.69 -9.35
N ASP A 152 -27.99 -2.78 -8.03
CA ASP A 152 -28.46 -1.74 -7.11
C ASP A 152 -27.54 -0.50 -7.14
N HIS A 153 -28.13 0.69 -6.91
CA HIS A 153 -27.46 1.99 -7.12
C HIS A 153 -26.54 2.44 -5.96
N PHE A 154 -26.14 1.54 -5.06
CA PHE A 154 -25.29 1.92 -3.94
C PHE A 154 -23.87 2.22 -4.41
N GLN A 155 -23.45 3.49 -4.30
CA GLN A 155 -22.11 3.90 -4.73
C GLN A 155 -21.08 3.55 -3.65
N VAL A 156 -20.31 2.50 -3.92
CA VAL A 156 -19.16 2.13 -3.12
C VAL A 156 -17.98 3.05 -3.46
N SER A 157 -17.32 3.61 -2.46
CA SER A 157 -16.19 4.54 -2.65
C SER A 157 -14.88 3.85 -3.05
N SER A 158 -14.70 2.57 -2.69
CA SER A 158 -13.52 1.79 -3.04
C SER A 158 -13.54 1.34 -4.51
N ARG A 159 -12.35 1.20 -5.10
CA ARG A 159 -12.10 0.73 -6.47
C ARG A 159 -11.06 -0.38 -6.46
N VAL A 160 -10.88 -1.06 -7.59
CA VAL A 160 -9.74 -1.99 -7.76
C VAL A 160 -8.44 -1.24 -7.49
N GLY A 161 -7.58 -1.81 -6.64
CA GLY A 161 -6.34 -1.19 -6.17
C GLY A 161 -6.49 -0.35 -4.91
N SER A 162 -7.70 -0.06 -4.41
CA SER A 162 -7.90 0.61 -3.13
C SER A 162 -7.27 -0.19 -1.99
N ARG A 163 -6.64 0.54 -1.06
CA ARG A 163 -5.94 0.00 0.11
C ARG A 163 -6.60 0.47 1.39
N THR A 164 -6.71 -0.39 2.38
CA THR A 164 -7.30 -0.05 3.67
C THR A 164 -6.58 -0.80 4.79
N PRO A 165 -6.36 -0.18 5.97
CA PRO A 165 -5.76 -0.88 7.11
C PRO A 165 -6.52 -2.15 7.46
N LEU A 166 -5.80 -3.21 7.84
CA LEU A 166 -6.39 -4.51 8.14
C LEU A 166 -7.45 -4.45 9.25
N ASN A 167 -7.31 -3.53 10.21
CA ASN A 167 -8.23 -3.39 11.34
C ASN A 167 -9.57 -2.72 10.99
N TRP A 168 -9.70 -2.10 9.81
CA TRP A 168 -10.93 -1.38 9.41
C TRP A 168 -11.90 -2.24 8.59
N SER A 169 -11.50 -3.44 8.17
CA SER A 169 -12.25 -4.21 7.18
C SER A 169 -12.52 -5.64 7.64
N ALA A 170 -13.71 -6.14 7.28
CA ALA A 170 -14.07 -7.55 7.48
C ALA A 170 -13.06 -8.49 6.81
N SER A 171 -12.68 -8.18 5.56
CA SER A 171 -11.66 -8.92 4.81
C SER A 171 -10.29 -8.92 5.50
N GLY A 172 -9.87 -7.80 6.08
CA GLY A 172 -8.58 -7.69 6.77
C GLY A 172 -8.43 -8.67 7.93
N ARG A 173 -9.48 -8.87 8.72
CA ARG A 173 -9.52 -9.87 9.81
C ARG A 173 -9.33 -11.30 9.28
N LEU A 174 -10.03 -11.65 8.20
CA LEU A 174 -9.95 -12.99 7.60
C LEU A 174 -8.58 -13.28 6.97
N LEU A 175 -7.96 -12.28 6.35
CA LEU A 175 -6.68 -12.41 5.65
C LEU A 175 -5.51 -12.76 6.60
N ILE A 176 -5.65 -12.51 7.90
CA ILE A 176 -4.63 -12.83 8.91
C ILE A 176 -5.11 -13.90 9.91
N GLY A 177 -6.38 -14.29 9.90
CA GLY A 177 -6.94 -15.19 10.91
C GLY A 177 -6.38 -16.62 10.90
N HIS A 178 -5.83 -17.05 9.77
CA HIS A 178 -5.14 -18.35 9.62
C HIS A 178 -3.73 -18.37 10.21
N LEU A 179 -3.10 -17.20 10.42
CA LEU A 179 -1.74 -17.11 10.93
C LEU A 179 -1.67 -17.58 12.40
N PRO A 180 -0.50 -18.08 12.84
CA PRO A 180 -0.17 -18.24 14.25
C PRO A 180 -0.38 -16.93 15.03
N GLU A 181 -0.67 -17.06 16.33
CA GLU A 181 -1.02 -15.91 17.19
C GLU A 181 0.07 -14.83 17.20
N ASP A 182 1.32 -15.23 17.34
CA ASP A 182 2.48 -14.34 17.39
C ASP A 182 2.69 -13.59 16.08
N GLU A 183 2.61 -14.28 14.94
CA GLU A 183 2.68 -13.67 13.61
C GLU A 183 1.51 -12.71 13.37
N ARG A 184 0.29 -13.11 13.76
CA ARG A 184 -0.90 -12.27 13.62
C ARG A 184 -0.79 -10.99 14.44
N GLN A 185 -0.36 -11.09 15.71
CA GLN A 185 -0.16 -9.92 16.55
C GLN A 185 0.94 -8.99 16.01
N ALA A 186 2.02 -9.55 15.46
CA ALA A 186 3.07 -8.75 14.82
C ALA A 186 2.55 -7.96 13.61
N VAL A 187 1.75 -8.60 12.74
CA VAL A 187 1.11 -7.92 11.60
C VAL A 187 0.15 -6.82 12.08
N LEU A 188 -0.69 -7.12 13.09
CA LEU A 188 -1.64 -6.15 13.63
C LEU A 188 -0.97 -4.95 14.29
N SER A 189 0.12 -5.17 15.02
CA SER A 189 0.88 -4.10 15.66
C SER A 189 1.41 -3.08 14.64
N ALA A 190 1.74 -3.52 13.43
CA ALA A 190 2.13 -2.64 12.34
C ALA A 190 0.92 -2.00 11.61
N ALA A 191 -0.20 -2.72 11.53
CA ALA A 191 -1.37 -2.36 10.71
C ALA A 191 -2.36 -1.41 11.39
N ILE A 192 -2.49 -1.44 12.71
CA ILE A 192 -3.56 -0.73 13.42
C ILE A 192 -3.50 0.77 13.16
N ARG A 193 -4.62 1.31 12.70
CA ARG A 193 -4.85 2.75 12.55
C ARG A 193 -6.21 3.11 13.16
N PRO A 194 -6.36 4.28 13.80
CA PRO A 194 -7.68 4.80 14.15
C PRO A 194 -8.50 5.01 12.87
N SER A 195 -9.74 4.55 12.84
CA SER A 195 -10.60 4.77 11.68
C SER A 195 -11.26 6.15 11.70
N PRO A 196 -11.73 6.68 10.54
CA PRO A 196 -12.39 7.98 10.48
C PRO A 196 -13.65 8.06 11.35
N THR A 197 -14.31 6.93 11.57
CA THR A 197 -15.50 6.82 12.41
C THR A 197 -15.17 6.63 13.90
N GLY A 198 -13.93 6.25 14.22
CA GLY A 198 -13.51 5.88 15.58
C GLY A 198 -13.99 4.50 16.04
N ASN A 199 -14.71 3.76 15.20
CA ASN A 199 -15.32 2.47 15.58
C ASN A 199 -14.40 1.25 15.35
N ALA A 200 -13.30 1.42 14.61
CA ALA A 200 -12.38 0.30 14.39
C ALA A 200 -11.68 -0.10 15.69
N GLU A 201 -11.62 -1.39 15.97
CA GLU A 201 -10.84 -1.96 17.07
C GLU A 201 -9.35 -1.61 16.89
N THR A 202 -8.72 -1.19 17.99
CA THR A 202 -7.30 -0.79 18.02
C THR A 202 -6.49 -1.58 19.05
N ASP A 203 -7.12 -2.42 19.87
CA ASP A 203 -6.42 -3.36 20.72
C ASP A 203 -5.93 -4.58 19.91
N VAL A 204 -4.61 -4.79 19.90
CA VAL A 204 -3.95 -5.86 19.13
C VAL A 204 -4.46 -7.23 19.55
N ALA A 205 -4.61 -7.49 20.85
CA ALA A 205 -4.96 -8.80 21.36
C ALA A 205 -6.43 -9.13 21.05
N ALA A 206 -7.34 -8.18 21.28
CA ALA A 206 -8.76 -8.30 20.96
C ALA A 206 -8.97 -8.54 19.46
N LEU A 207 -8.28 -7.77 18.62
CA LEU A 207 -8.38 -7.91 17.17
C LEU A 207 -7.76 -9.22 16.67
N SER A 208 -6.67 -9.69 17.27
CA SER A 208 -6.06 -10.98 16.99
C SER A 208 -7.05 -12.13 17.25
N GLN A 209 -7.71 -12.11 18.41
CA GLN A 209 -8.74 -13.09 18.77
C GLN A 209 -9.97 -13.00 17.84
N ALA A 210 -10.42 -11.78 17.52
CA ALA A 210 -11.53 -11.58 16.59
C ALA A 210 -11.21 -12.11 15.19
N ALA A 211 -10.00 -11.86 14.69
CA ALA A 211 -9.53 -12.40 13.41
C ALA A 211 -9.45 -13.93 13.41
N ARG A 212 -9.04 -14.56 14.51
CA ARG A 212 -9.06 -16.02 14.64
C ARG A 212 -10.47 -16.57 14.52
N ARG A 213 -11.39 -16.03 15.31
CA ARG A 213 -12.80 -16.46 15.34
C ARG A 213 -13.46 -16.31 13.98
N ALA A 214 -13.30 -15.15 13.34
CA ALA A 214 -13.84 -14.90 12.01
C ALA A 214 -13.32 -15.91 10.96
N TYR A 215 -12.03 -16.27 11.05
CA TYR A 215 -11.45 -17.28 10.17
C TYR A 215 -12.01 -18.69 10.42
N GLU A 216 -12.18 -19.08 11.68
CA GLU A 216 -12.75 -20.38 12.06
C GLU A 216 -14.23 -20.49 11.68
N GLU A 217 -15.00 -19.43 11.86
CA GLU A 217 -16.41 -19.32 11.42
C GLU A 217 -16.52 -19.22 9.89
N GLY A 218 -15.44 -18.85 9.22
CA GLY A 218 -15.41 -18.63 7.77
C GLY A 218 -16.27 -17.44 7.34
N LEU A 219 -16.45 -16.46 8.22
CA LEU A 219 -17.27 -15.27 7.99
C LEU A 219 -16.72 -14.10 8.82
N SER A 220 -16.73 -12.91 8.24
CA SER A 220 -16.43 -11.67 8.93
C SER A 220 -17.39 -10.61 8.47
N ILE A 221 -17.95 -9.88 9.43
CA ILE A 221 -18.87 -8.78 9.19
C ILE A 221 -18.27 -7.54 9.83
N GLN A 222 -18.29 -6.44 9.10
CA GLN A 222 -17.84 -5.14 9.56
C GLN A 222 -18.89 -4.12 9.14
N ALA A 223 -19.36 -3.29 10.08
CA ALA A 223 -20.30 -2.20 9.82
C ALA A 223 -19.80 -0.94 10.52
N GLY A 224 -19.78 0.21 9.83
CA GLY A 224 -19.51 1.50 10.49
C GLY A 224 -18.06 1.78 10.88
N GLU A 225 -17.08 0.97 10.47
CA GLU A 225 -15.65 1.16 10.83
C GLU A 225 -14.93 2.03 9.79
N SER A 226 -15.17 1.79 8.50
CA SER A 226 -14.59 2.57 7.40
C SER A 226 -15.46 3.76 6.97
N ASP A 227 -16.78 3.56 6.96
CA ASP A 227 -17.81 4.56 6.70
C ASP A 227 -19.05 4.18 7.54
N PHE A 228 -19.71 5.15 8.16
CA PHE A 228 -20.89 4.92 9.02
C PHE A 228 -22.06 4.25 8.28
N SER A 229 -22.14 4.39 6.95
CA SER A 229 -23.28 3.89 6.17
C SER A 229 -23.00 2.58 5.45
N VAL A 230 -21.78 2.06 5.55
CA VAL A 230 -21.30 0.89 4.78
C VAL A 230 -21.01 -0.27 5.71
N ALA A 231 -21.46 -1.44 5.28
CA ALA A 231 -21.06 -2.70 5.84
C ALA A 231 -20.49 -3.64 4.78
N CYS A 232 -19.66 -4.56 5.23
CA CYS A 232 -18.99 -5.54 4.42
C CYS A 232 -19.18 -6.92 5.05
N ILE A 233 -19.67 -7.86 4.26
CA ILE A 233 -19.86 -9.26 4.64
C ILE A 233 -18.86 -10.07 3.81
N ALA A 234 -17.87 -10.65 4.46
CA ALA A 234 -16.74 -11.31 3.79
C ALA A 234 -16.59 -12.77 4.20
N ALA A 235 -16.15 -13.60 3.26
CA ALA A 235 -15.76 -14.99 3.49
C ALA A 235 -14.32 -15.24 2.99
N PRO A 236 -13.54 -16.09 3.68
CA PRO A 236 -12.17 -16.42 3.28
C PRO A 236 -12.17 -17.44 2.14
N ILE A 237 -11.23 -17.28 1.20
CA ILE A 237 -10.87 -18.27 0.18
C ILE A 237 -9.59 -18.95 0.67
N ILE A 238 -9.75 -20.19 1.13
CA ILE A 238 -8.73 -20.97 1.82
C ILE A 238 -8.14 -22.01 0.88
N ASP A 239 -6.82 -22.13 0.85
CA ASP A 239 -6.14 -23.14 0.05
C ASP A 239 -6.09 -24.53 0.71
N GLY A 240 -5.49 -25.50 0.02
CA GLY A 240 -5.33 -26.87 0.53
C GLY A 240 -4.41 -27.00 1.75
N GLU A 241 -3.66 -25.96 2.10
CA GLU A 241 -2.78 -25.91 3.28
C GLU A 241 -3.47 -25.25 4.49
N GLY A 242 -4.70 -24.73 4.31
CA GLY A 242 -5.41 -24.01 5.35
C GLY A 242 -4.97 -22.55 5.49
N ALA A 243 -4.38 -21.96 4.45
CA ALA A 243 -4.04 -20.54 4.42
C ALA A 243 -5.13 -19.74 3.68
N CYS A 244 -5.54 -18.60 4.25
CA CYS A 244 -6.44 -17.67 3.58
C CYS A 244 -5.66 -16.88 2.51
N ARG A 245 -5.88 -17.19 1.23
CA ARG A 245 -5.16 -16.57 0.10
C ARG A 245 -5.80 -15.28 -0.38
N ALA A 246 -7.11 -15.18 -0.25
CA ALA A 246 -7.91 -14.00 -0.56
C ALA A 246 -9.24 -14.07 0.20
N THR A 247 -10.04 -13.03 0.09
CA THR A 247 -11.44 -13.04 0.55
C THR A 247 -12.35 -12.67 -0.61
N ILE A 248 -13.60 -13.12 -0.53
CA ILE A 248 -14.70 -12.57 -1.33
C ILE A 248 -15.65 -11.85 -0.37
N SER A 249 -16.13 -10.67 -0.76
CA SER A 249 -17.01 -9.87 0.08
C SER A 249 -18.11 -9.18 -0.69
N ILE A 250 -19.23 -8.97 -0.02
CA ILE A 250 -20.36 -8.16 -0.49
C ILE A 250 -20.34 -6.84 0.28
N VAL A 251 -20.37 -5.73 -0.43
CA VAL A 251 -20.45 -4.39 0.15
C VAL A 251 -21.90 -3.94 0.09
N VAL A 252 -22.47 -3.59 1.24
CA VAL A 252 -23.88 -3.23 1.39
C VAL A 252 -24.07 -2.00 2.27
N PRO A 253 -25.23 -1.32 2.17
CA PRO A 253 -25.67 -0.43 3.24
C PRO A 253 -25.76 -1.17 4.59
N ASP A 254 -25.43 -0.49 5.68
CA ASP A 254 -25.41 -1.04 7.05
C ASP A 254 -26.70 -1.80 7.45
N HIS A 255 -27.87 -1.25 7.12
CA HIS A 255 -29.18 -1.83 7.46
C HIS A 255 -29.50 -3.13 6.70
N LYS A 256 -28.77 -3.46 5.64
CA LYS A 256 -28.96 -4.72 4.89
C LYS A 256 -28.16 -5.89 5.46
N VAL A 257 -27.29 -5.67 6.45
CA VAL A 257 -26.47 -6.75 7.05
C VAL A 257 -27.30 -7.85 7.69
N ASP A 258 -28.41 -7.47 8.32
CA ASP A 258 -29.31 -8.36 9.02
C ASP A 258 -30.60 -8.63 8.23
N GLN A 259 -30.59 -8.40 6.91
CA GLN A 259 -31.70 -8.84 6.07
C GLN A 259 -31.74 -10.37 6.01
N ASP A 260 -32.94 -10.94 6.09
CA ASP A 260 -33.12 -12.40 6.03
C ASP A 260 -33.09 -12.94 4.58
N GLU A 261 -33.58 -12.15 3.62
CA GLU A 261 -33.68 -12.57 2.21
C GLU A 261 -33.17 -11.50 1.23
N PRO A 262 -32.21 -11.85 0.34
CA PRO A 262 -31.44 -13.09 0.35
C PRO A 262 -30.45 -13.12 1.53
N ASP A 263 -30.19 -14.31 2.08
CA ASP A 263 -29.16 -14.51 3.12
C ASP A 263 -27.77 -14.26 2.53
N LEU A 264 -27.27 -13.04 2.73
CA LEU A 264 -25.99 -12.59 2.19
C LEU A 264 -24.80 -13.34 2.81
N LYS A 265 -24.93 -13.78 4.07
CA LYS A 265 -23.88 -14.48 4.81
C LYS A 265 -23.67 -15.86 4.20
N ASP A 266 -24.76 -16.58 3.95
CA ASP A 266 -24.72 -17.88 3.27
C ASP A 266 -24.25 -17.76 1.81
N LEU A 267 -24.73 -16.75 1.07
CA LEU A 267 -24.32 -16.51 -0.32
C LEU A 267 -22.81 -16.32 -0.45
N VAL A 268 -22.21 -15.42 0.35
CA VAL A 268 -20.77 -15.13 0.26
C VAL A 268 -19.92 -16.34 0.65
N GLN A 269 -20.33 -17.10 1.68
CA GLN A 269 -19.64 -18.34 2.09
C GLN A 269 -19.71 -19.42 1.01
N LYS A 270 -20.86 -19.60 0.37
CA LYS A 270 -21.03 -20.56 -0.74
C LYS A 270 -20.17 -20.17 -1.94
N SER A 271 -20.13 -18.89 -2.30
CA SER A 271 -19.26 -18.39 -3.37
C SER A 271 -17.79 -18.65 -3.07
N ALA A 272 -17.32 -18.36 -1.85
CA ALA A 272 -15.95 -18.66 -1.45
C ALA A 272 -15.61 -20.16 -1.65
N ARG A 273 -16.45 -21.07 -1.16
CA ARG A 273 -16.26 -22.52 -1.30
C ARG A 273 -16.27 -22.99 -2.76
N ARG A 274 -17.06 -22.36 -3.64
CA ARG A 274 -17.06 -22.67 -5.08
C ARG A 274 -15.77 -22.24 -5.75
N ILE A 275 -15.21 -21.09 -5.37
CA ILE A 275 -13.89 -20.65 -5.84
C ILE A 275 -12.81 -21.65 -5.40
N GLU A 276 -12.79 -22.02 -4.12
CA GLU A 276 -11.89 -23.04 -3.57
C GLU A 276 -11.99 -24.35 -4.37
N ALA A 277 -13.21 -24.84 -4.62
CA ALA A 277 -13.45 -26.07 -5.37
C ALA A 277 -12.95 -26.00 -6.83
N ARG A 278 -13.13 -24.87 -7.52
CA ARG A 278 -12.61 -24.65 -8.89
C ARG A 278 -11.09 -24.65 -8.94
N LEU A 279 -10.44 -24.16 -7.89
CA LEU A 279 -8.98 -24.18 -7.72
C LEU A 279 -8.45 -25.55 -7.29
N GLY A 280 -9.33 -26.52 -7.03
CA GLY A 280 -8.95 -27.82 -6.48
C GLY A 280 -8.54 -27.76 -5.01
N TRP A 281 -8.79 -26.66 -4.33
CA TRP A 281 -8.52 -26.48 -2.91
C TRP A 281 -9.66 -27.11 -2.11
N ARG A 282 -9.41 -28.30 -1.60
CA ARG A 282 -10.33 -28.98 -0.70
C ARG A 282 -9.78 -28.85 0.71
N ARG A 283 -10.60 -28.31 1.61
CA ARG A 283 -10.32 -28.35 3.05
C ARG A 283 -10.23 -29.83 3.45
N ARG A 284 -9.08 -30.25 3.99
CA ARG A 284 -8.88 -31.60 4.51
C ARG A 284 -9.63 -31.80 5.82
#